data_AF-A0ABD0VKJ1-F1
#
_entry.id   AF-A0ABD0VKJ1-F1
#
_cell.length_a   1.000
_cell.length_b   1.000
_cell.length_c   1.000
_cell.angle_alpha   90.00
_cell.angle_beta   90.00
_cell.angle_gamma   90.00
#
_symmetry.space_group_name_H-M   'P 1'
#
loop_
_entity.id
_entity.type
_entity.pdbx_description
1 polymer ?
#
loop_
_entity_poly.entity_id
_entity_poly.type
_entity_poly.pdbx_seq_one_letter_code
_entity_poly.pdbx_strand_id
1 'polypeptide(L)'
;MSDKEYDVIINCLYTNLSEEPRLPSSFHSNVAGAKESMRMLVDKVNHNGQNLLSRSIVIITVEIHNALLELCNGLDVESPLAQISLEGLWVSYRSTSFFEMDLYVTIPIFSVLDIRSDTKPEMCLMLGSYTDVSKPGCNNSSSSSNFINSQTNMPRKLENETDMDEVSKLTMLILDFRWRPSFRSFVIRIQQPRVLVVLDFLLAVAEFFVPSFGAITGREETLHPNKDPLTSSDDIIFLEPVFMQRDDVVHLSPRRQLIVDGCQFNEFTYDGCGKILSLSDEFESKGQPYSGTIIILGRGKKLRFKNVKIEVAQ
;
A
#
# COMPACT_ATOMS: atom_id res chain seq x y z
N MET A 1 -5.95 -49.37 4.57
CA MET A 1 -5.41 -48.78 5.80
C MET A 1 -5.97 -49.60 6.94
N SER A 2 -5.10 -50.26 7.70
CA SER A 2 -5.50 -51.14 8.81
C SER A 2 -5.67 -50.33 10.09
N ASP A 3 -6.48 -50.82 11.03
CA ASP A 3 -6.71 -50.17 12.33
C ASP A 3 -5.39 -49.89 13.08
N LYS A 4 -4.38 -50.75 12.89
CA LYS A 4 -3.04 -50.57 13.45
C LYS A 4 -2.30 -49.36 12.86
N GLU A 5 -2.45 -49.09 11.57
CA GLU A 5 -1.85 -47.91 10.93
C GLU A 5 -2.55 -46.63 11.39
N TYR A 6 -3.88 -46.71 11.61
CA TYR A 6 -4.68 -45.61 12.14
C TYR A 6 -4.30 -45.27 13.59
N ASP A 7 -4.14 -46.28 14.44
CA ASP A 7 -3.71 -46.12 15.83
C ASP A 7 -2.32 -45.50 15.95
N VAL A 8 -1.39 -45.88 15.07
CA VAL A 8 -0.05 -45.27 15.03
C VAL A 8 -0.13 -43.79 14.70
N ILE A 9 -0.95 -43.40 13.70
CA ILE A 9 -1.09 -42.00 13.30
C ILE A 9 -1.76 -41.17 14.41
N ILE A 10 -2.80 -41.69 15.04
CA ILE A 10 -3.47 -41.03 16.17
C ILE A 10 -2.50 -40.84 17.35
N ASN A 11 -1.71 -41.86 17.68
CA ASN A 11 -0.73 -41.77 18.77
C ASN A 11 0.39 -40.77 18.45
N CYS A 12 0.89 -40.73 17.22
CA CYS A 12 1.85 -39.73 16.78
C CYS A 12 1.26 -38.30 16.84
N LEU A 13 0.01 -38.12 16.40
CA LEU A 13 -0.68 -36.84 16.46
C LEU A 13 -0.85 -36.36 17.90
N TYR A 14 -1.29 -37.25 18.80
CA TYR A 14 -1.47 -36.94 20.22
C TYR A 14 -0.14 -36.56 20.89
N THR A 15 0.94 -37.28 20.57
CA THR A 15 2.28 -37.01 21.11
C THR A 15 2.81 -35.66 20.62
N ASN A 16 2.63 -35.33 19.34
CA ASN A 16 3.06 -34.04 18.77
C ASN A 16 2.26 -32.85 19.31
N LEU A 17 0.95 -33.03 19.54
CA LEU A 17 0.09 -31.99 20.13
C LEU A 17 0.34 -31.78 21.63
N SER A 18 0.83 -32.81 22.31
CA SER A 18 1.14 -32.76 23.75
C SER A 18 2.59 -32.33 24.03
N GLU A 19 3.41 -32.16 23.00
CA GLU A 19 4.78 -31.66 23.15
C GLU A 19 4.74 -30.17 23.54
N GLU A 20 5.29 -29.82 24.70
CA GLU A 20 5.43 -28.42 25.08
C GLU A 20 6.31 -27.69 24.06
N PRO A 21 5.84 -26.58 23.48
CA PRO A 21 6.61 -25.85 22.49
C PRO A 21 7.88 -25.31 23.14
N ARG A 22 9.04 -25.69 22.61
CA ARG A 22 10.34 -25.10 22.97
C ARG A 22 10.42 -23.69 22.40
N LEU A 23 9.74 -22.76 23.06
CA LEU A 23 9.84 -21.34 22.75
C LEU A 23 11.24 -20.86 23.15
N PRO A 24 12.03 -20.28 22.24
CA PRO A 24 13.30 -19.70 22.63
C PRO A 24 13.05 -18.50 23.56
N SER A 25 14.02 -18.26 24.43
CA SER A 25 13.99 -17.31 25.54
C SER A 25 13.42 -15.94 25.15
N SER A 26 12.60 -15.35 26.02
CA SER A 26 12.11 -13.98 25.86
C SER A 26 13.28 -12.99 25.85
N PHE A 27 13.28 -12.03 24.92
CA PHE A 27 14.31 -11.01 24.76
C PHE A 27 14.34 -9.93 25.87
N HIS A 28 13.53 -10.08 26.92
CA HIS A 28 13.38 -9.08 27.99
C HIS A 28 14.59 -8.93 28.93
N SER A 29 15.69 -9.65 28.71
CA SER A 29 16.93 -9.48 29.49
C SER A 29 18.09 -9.03 28.60
N ASN A 30 18.46 -7.76 28.73
CA ASN A 30 19.63 -7.08 28.15
C ASN A 30 19.65 -6.91 26.62
N VAL A 31 19.34 -5.69 26.17
CA VAL A 31 19.45 -5.22 24.78
C VAL A 31 20.90 -5.24 24.28
N ALA A 32 21.89 -4.92 25.14
CA ALA A 32 23.31 -5.02 24.80
C ALA A 32 23.75 -6.48 24.50
N GLY A 33 23.20 -7.44 25.24
CA GLY A 33 23.46 -8.88 25.04
C GLY A 33 22.72 -9.47 23.84
N ALA A 34 21.60 -8.88 23.40
CA ALA A 34 20.82 -9.38 22.26
C ALA A 34 21.56 -9.22 20.92
N LYS A 35 22.24 -8.08 20.69
CA LYS A 35 23.05 -7.84 19.49
C LYS A 35 24.22 -8.82 19.41
N GLU A 36 24.86 -9.11 20.54
CA GLU A 36 25.93 -10.11 20.65
C GLU A 36 25.41 -11.54 20.53
N SER A 37 24.27 -11.86 21.15
CA SER A 37 23.65 -13.20 21.11
C SER A 37 23.18 -13.58 19.70
N MET A 38 22.62 -12.64 18.93
CA MET A 38 22.26 -12.86 17.52
C MET A 38 23.49 -13.09 16.64
N ARG A 39 24.56 -12.29 16.81
CA ARG A 39 25.84 -12.54 16.13
C ARG A 39 26.42 -13.91 16.51
N MET A 40 26.39 -14.25 17.79
CA MET A 40 26.85 -15.55 18.30
C MET A 40 26.02 -16.73 17.78
N LEU A 41 24.70 -16.59 17.60
CA LEU A 41 23.85 -17.63 17.00
C LEU A 41 24.24 -17.88 15.54
N VAL A 42 24.45 -16.82 14.75
CA VAL A 42 24.92 -16.91 13.36
C VAL A 42 26.29 -17.60 13.30
N ASP A 43 27.22 -17.21 14.17
CA ASP A 43 28.56 -17.80 14.24
C ASP A 43 28.52 -19.27 14.66
N LYS A 44 27.67 -19.64 15.61
CA LYS A 44 27.49 -21.02 16.07
C LYS A 44 26.84 -21.92 15.01
N VAL A 45 25.89 -21.38 14.24
CA VAL A 45 25.30 -22.06 13.07
C VAL A 45 26.30 -22.19 11.91
N ASN A 46 27.28 -21.27 11.80
CA ASN A 46 28.40 -21.41 10.86
C ASN A 46 29.40 -22.49 11.28
N HIS A 47 29.66 -22.65 12.58
CA HIS A 47 30.66 -23.61 13.07
C HIS A 47 30.18 -25.07 12.99
N ASN A 48 28.89 -25.33 13.24
CA ASN A 48 28.34 -26.70 13.23
C ASN A 48 28.16 -27.32 11.82
N GLY A 49 28.31 -26.52 10.75
CA GLY A 49 28.18 -26.96 9.36
C GLY A 49 29.50 -27.33 8.68
N GLN A 50 30.62 -27.31 9.41
CA GLN A 50 31.98 -27.45 8.86
C GLN A 50 32.46 -28.89 8.64
N ASN A 51 31.59 -29.89 8.73
CA ASN A 51 32.00 -31.28 8.45
C ASN A 51 31.60 -31.70 7.04
N LEU A 52 32.65 -31.88 6.23
CA LEU A 52 32.78 -32.63 4.97
C LEU A 52 32.29 -31.96 3.67
N LEU A 53 33.27 -31.76 2.79
CA LEU A 53 33.26 -31.33 1.38
C LEU A 53 33.22 -29.82 1.13
N SER A 54 34.02 -29.40 0.14
CA SER A 54 34.29 -28.04 -0.34
C SER A 54 33.00 -27.29 -0.69
N ARG A 55 32.38 -26.73 0.34
CA ARG A 55 31.11 -26.01 0.25
C ARG A 55 31.41 -24.54 0.00
N SER A 56 31.05 -24.05 -1.19
CA SER A 56 30.96 -22.59 -1.38
C SER A 56 29.78 -22.08 -0.56
N ILE A 57 30.07 -21.16 0.36
CA ILE A 57 29.12 -20.45 1.21
C ILE A 57 29.24 -18.97 0.85
N VAL A 58 28.12 -18.34 0.53
CA VAL A 58 28.02 -16.89 0.32
C VAL A 58 27.25 -16.30 1.48
N ILE A 59 27.82 -15.32 2.16
CA ILE A 59 27.17 -14.56 3.23
C ILE A 59 27.17 -13.10 2.84
N ILE A 60 26.00 -12.49 2.85
CA ILE A 60 25.78 -11.06 2.64
C ILE A 60 25.13 -10.52 3.91
N THR A 61 25.75 -9.52 4.52
CA THR A 61 25.20 -8.85 5.71
C THR A 61 25.05 -7.37 5.41
N VAL A 62 23.89 -6.83 5.73
CA VAL A 62 23.53 -5.42 5.55
C VAL A 62 23.11 -4.87 6.91
N GLU A 63 23.72 -3.76 7.33
CA GLU A 63 23.36 -3.02 8.54
C GLU A 63 22.97 -1.60 8.10
N ILE A 64 21.72 -1.22 8.34
CA ILE A 64 21.18 0.11 8.08
C ILE A 64 20.92 0.74 9.44
N HIS A 65 21.71 1.77 9.76
CA HIS A 65 21.62 2.47 11.04
C HIS A 65 20.31 3.24 11.14
N ASN A 66 19.97 4.01 10.10
CA ASN A 66 18.73 4.77 10.02
C ASN A 66 18.30 4.84 8.55
N ALA A 67 17.03 4.59 8.28
CA ALA A 67 16.38 4.87 7.01
C ALA A 67 15.07 5.62 7.27
N LEU A 68 14.93 6.74 6.57
CA LEU A 68 13.74 7.57 6.59
C LEU A 68 13.12 7.55 5.20
N LEU A 69 11.85 7.17 5.11
CA LEU A 69 11.09 7.16 3.88
C LEU A 69 9.84 8.01 4.03
N GLU A 70 9.41 8.60 2.93
CA GLU A 70 8.15 9.32 2.85
C GLU A 70 7.23 8.59 1.87
N LEU A 71 5.99 8.40 2.27
CA LEU A 71 4.93 7.85 1.45
C LEU A 71 4.20 9.02 0.82
N CYS A 72 4.31 9.19 -0.50
CA CYS A 72 3.61 10.24 -1.25
C CYS A 72 2.49 9.63 -2.10
N ASN A 73 1.38 10.35 -2.28
CA ASN A 73 0.31 9.91 -3.17
C ASN A 73 0.40 10.62 -4.54
N GLY A 74 0.64 9.87 -5.61
CA GLY A 74 0.65 10.40 -6.99
C GLY A 74 1.86 11.28 -7.32
N LEU A 75 1.68 12.23 -8.25
CA LEU A 75 2.69 13.19 -8.70
C LEU A 75 2.90 14.35 -7.72
N ASP A 76 2.08 14.43 -6.67
CA ASP A 76 2.09 15.52 -5.71
C ASP A 76 3.14 15.25 -4.62
N VAL A 77 4.41 15.46 -4.99
CA VAL A 77 5.58 15.33 -4.10
C VAL A 77 5.54 16.37 -2.97
N GLU A 78 4.70 17.40 -3.10
CA GLU A 78 4.62 18.51 -2.15
C GLU A 78 3.83 18.18 -0.86
N SER A 79 3.08 17.07 -0.84
CA SER A 79 2.29 16.66 0.34
C SER A 79 2.42 15.15 0.66
N PRO A 80 3.48 14.74 1.38
CA PRO A 80 3.63 13.34 1.79
C PRO A 80 2.52 12.93 2.78
N LEU A 81 2.01 11.72 2.60
CA LEU A 81 0.96 11.08 3.39
C LEU A 81 1.51 10.61 4.73
N ALA A 82 2.66 9.90 4.72
CA ALA A 82 3.24 9.36 5.93
C ALA A 82 4.78 9.38 5.90
N GLN A 83 5.37 9.42 7.09
CA GLN A 83 6.78 9.23 7.31
C GLN A 83 7.02 7.85 7.93
N ILE A 84 7.95 7.10 7.35
CA ILE A 84 8.35 5.78 7.78
C ILE A 84 9.78 5.88 8.29
N SER A 85 9.99 5.52 9.55
CA SER A 85 11.31 5.51 10.18
C SER A 85 11.71 4.08 10.52
N LEU A 86 12.97 3.74 10.21
CA LEU A 86 13.56 2.44 10.46
C LEU A 86 14.95 2.63 11.08
N GLU A 87 15.16 2.17 12.30
CA GLU A 87 16.45 2.28 12.98
C GLU A 87 17.00 0.89 13.34
N GLY A 88 18.26 0.67 12.99
CA GLY A 88 19.02 -0.53 13.32
C GLY A 88 18.66 -1.78 12.53
N LEU A 89 18.08 -1.64 11.32
CA LEU A 89 17.80 -2.78 10.44
C LEU A 89 19.09 -3.58 10.20
N TRP A 90 19.01 -4.87 10.49
CA TRP A 90 20.08 -5.81 10.23
C TRP A 90 19.54 -6.99 9.43
N VAL A 91 20.18 -7.27 8.30
CA VAL A 91 19.82 -8.38 7.40
C VAL A 91 21.06 -9.24 7.18
N SER A 92 20.93 -10.55 7.35
CA SER A 92 21.96 -11.50 6.94
C SER A 92 21.36 -12.58 6.05
N TYR A 93 21.89 -12.65 4.85
CA TYR A 93 21.58 -13.66 3.87
C TYR A 93 22.75 -14.62 3.75
N ARG A 94 22.49 -15.90 3.92
CA ARG A 94 23.46 -16.98 3.70
C ARG A 94 22.92 -17.91 2.63
N SER A 95 23.71 -18.22 1.61
CA SER A 95 23.42 -19.28 0.65
C SER A 95 24.59 -20.23 0.48
N THR A 96 24.30 -21.43 0.01
CA THR A 96 25.33 -22.44 -0.25
C THR A 96 25.09 -23.13 -1.59
N SER A 97 26.15 -23.72 -2.13
CA SER A 97 26.14 -24.52 -3.38
C SER A 97 25.16 -25.72 -3.41
N PHE A 98 24.54 -26.07 -2.28
CA PHE A 98 23.55 -27.15 -2.14
C PHE A 98 22.09 -26.65 -2.06
N PHE A 99 21.80 -25.45 -2.56
CA PHE A 99 20.46 -24.84 -2.50
C PHE A 99 19.91 -24.68 -1.08
N GLU A 100 20.81 -24.57 -0.10
CA GLU A 100 20.45 -24.14 1.25
C GLU A 100 20.56 -22.63 1.36
N MET A 101 19.57 -22.02 1.98
CA MET A 101 19.48 -20.57 2.16
C MET A 101 18.96 -20.24 3.56
N ASP A 102 19.58 -19.27 4.23
CA ASP A 102 19.08 -18.68 5.46
C ASP A 102 18.97 -17.16 5.27
N LEU A 103 17.88 -16.58 5.73
CA LEU A 103 17.65 -15.14 5.76
C LEU A 103 17.26 -14.77 7.19
N TYR A 104 18.07 -13.93 7.80
CA TYR A 104 17.81 -13.36 9.12
C TYR A 104 17.54 -11.86 8.93
N VAL A 105 16.45 -11.37 9.50
CA VAL A 105 16.10 -9.94 9.49
C VAL A 105 15.73 -9.52 10.91
N THR A 106 16.36 -8.46 11.38
CA THR A 106 16.08 -7.84 12.67
C THR A 106 15.78 -6.37 12.43
N ILE A 107 14.63 -5.92 12.90
CA ILE A 107 14.23 -4.51 12.91
C ILE A 107 13.99 -4.11 14.37
N PRO A 108 14.96 -3.43 15.00
CA PRO A 108 14.83 -2.93 16.36
C PRO A 108 13.69 -1.93 16.49
N ILE A 109 13.71 -0.87 15.68
CA ILE A 109 12.73 0.21 15.75
C ILE A 109 12.15 0.42 14.35
N PHE A 110 10.83 0.45 14.27
CA PHE A 110 10.10 0.81 13.07
C PHE A 110 8.88 1.65 13.46
N SER A 111 8.69 2.77 12.80
CA SER A 111 7.51 3.60 13.06
C SER A 111 6.96 4.19 11.78
N VAL A 112 5.64 4.38 11.79
CA VAL A 112 4.90 5.03 10.72
C VAL A 112 4.11 6.17 11.36
N LEU A 113 4.27 7.36 10.81
CA LEU A 113 3.62 8.58 11.27
C LEU A 113 2.77 9.17 10.13
N ASP A 114 1.51 9.49 10.40
CA ASP A 114 0.68 10.34 9.54
C ASP A 114 1.13 11.79 9.74
N ILE A 115 1.63 12.41 8.65
CA ILE A 115 2.22 13.76 8.66
C ILE A 115 1.34 14.79 7.91
N ARG A 116 0.10 14.43 7.59
CA ARG A 116 -0.82 15.37 6.96
C ARG A 116 -1.14 16.54 7.89
N SER A 117 -1.32 17.73 7.31
CA SER A 117 -1.48 18.99 8.04
C SER A 117 -2.79 19.10 8.82
N ASP A 118 -3.80 18.30 8.48
CA ASP A 118 -5.11 18.23 9.13
C ASP A 118 -5.19 17.17 10.26
N THR A 119 -4.17 16.30 10.37
CA THR A 119 -4.13 15.25 11.39
C THR A 119 -3.76 15.83 12.76
N LYS A 120 -4.56 15.49 13.78
CA LYS A 120 -4.26 15.87 15.17
C LYS A 120 -2.99 15.15 15.64
N PRO A 121 -2.10 15.79 16.43
CA PRO A 121 -0.83 15.20 16.83
C PRO A 121 -1.01 13.90 17.63
N GLU A 122 -2.05 13.82 18.46
CA GLU A 122 -2.45 12.58 19.15
C GLU A 122 -2.88 11.42 18.23
N MET A 123 -3.18 11.67 16.96
CA MET A 123 -3.59 10.67 15.96
C MET A 123 -2.51 10.40 14.90
N CYS A 124 -1.36 11.06 14.99
CA CYS A 124 -0.27 10.90 14.02
C CYS A 124 0.45 9.55 14.12
N LEU A 125 0.46 8.89 15.29
CA LEU A 125 1.20 7.62 15.45
C LEU A 125 0.42 6.43 14.93
N MET A 126 0.75 5.99 13.73
CA MET A 126 0.08 4.87 13.09
C MET A 126 0.57 3.51 13.51
N LEU A 127 1.88 3.36 13.60
CA LEU A 127 2.54 2.13 13.95
C LEU A 127 3.82 2.51 14.68
N GLY A 128 4.05 1.93 15.85
CA GLY A 128 5.24 2.25 16.63
C GLY A 128 5.39 1.32 17.82
N SER A 129 6.51 1.46 18.51
CA SER A 129 6.76 0.75 19.76
C SER A 129 5.82 1.28 20.85
N TYR A 130 5.58 0.45 21.86
CA TYR A 130 4.78 0.79 23.04
C TYR A 130 5.25 2.07 23.74
N THR A 131 6.54 2.39 23.64
CA THR A 131 7.23 3.50 24.31
C THR A 131 7.14 4.83 23.56
N ASP A 132 6.75 4.83 22.28
CA ASP A 132 6.83 6.04 21.43
C ASP A 132 5.78 7.12 21.79
N VAL A 133 4.83 6.81 22.67
CA VAL A 133 3.74 7.72 23.08
C VAL A 133 4.09 8.56 24.32
N SER A 134 5.20 8.30 25.02
CA SER A 134 5.51 9.04 26.26
C SER A 134 6.10 10.45 26.06
N LYS A 135 6.17 10.98 24.84
CA LYS A 135 6.51 12.38 24.58
C LYS A 135 5.50 13.07 23.66
N PRO A 136 4.29 13.38 24.13
CA PRO A 136 3.49 14.43 23.52
C PRO A 136 4.05 15.78 23.99
N GLY A 137 5.02 16.32 23.24
CA GLY A 137 5.57 17.65 23.50
C GLY A 137 6.75 18.02 22.62
N CYS A 138 6.50 18.93 21.67
CA CYS A 138 7.46 19.87 21.08
C CYS A 138 8.52 19.30 20.10
N ASN A 139 8.31 19.43 18.78
CA ASN A 139 8.70 20.65 18.05
C ASN A 139 8.60 20.48 16.52
N ASN A 140 7.77 21.32 15.92
CA ASN A 140 7.98 21.81 14.56
C ASN A 140 9.27 22.65 14.55
N SER A 141 10.29 22.22 13.81
CA SER A 141 11.11 23.12 12.99
C SER A 141 12.14 22.35 12.17
N SER A 142 11.93 22.34 10.86
CA SER A 142 13.00 22.28 9.88
C SER A 142 14.01 23.42 10.13
N SER A 143 15.30 23.10 10.21
CA SER A 143 16.45 23.81 9.58
C SER A 143 17.74 23.78 10.42
N SER A 144 18.81 23.26 9.81
CA SER A 144 20.20 23.74 9.80
C SER A 144 20.88 24.25 11.09
N SER A 145 22.00 23.60 11.41
CA SER A 145 23.32 24.16 11.81
C SER A 145 23.40 25.44 12.66
N ASN A 146 24.10 25.33 13.81
CA ASN A 146 25.21 26.18 14.30
C ASN A 146 25.13 26.55 15.80
N PHE A 147 26.07 25.99 16.56
CA PHE A 147 27.03 26.65 17.46
C PHE A 147 26.64 27.84 18.38
N ILE A 148 27.02 27.65 19.66
CA ILE A 148 27.57 28.60 20.68
C ILE A 148 26.65 29.05 21.85
N ASN A 149 27.06 28.57 23.03
CA ASN A 149 27.07 29.13 24.40
C ASN A 149 25.92 30.01 24.91
N SER A 150 25.38 29.61 26.07
CA SER A 150 25.66 30.34 27.32
C SER A 150 25.34 29.49 28.55
N GLN A 151 26.31 29.45 29.47
CA GLN A 151 26.18 28.91 30.82
C GLN A 151 25.27 29.81 31.66
N THR A 152 24.29 29.22 32.35
CA THR A 152 23.89 29.67 33.69
C THR A 152 23.44 28.48 34.53
N ASN A 153 24.16 28.29 35.64
CA ASN A 153 23.95 27.27 36.66
C ASN A 153 22.59 27.45 37.36
N MET A 154 21.85 26.35 37.61
CA MET A 154 21.37 26.00 38.95
C MET A 154 21.08 24.49 39.04
N PRO A 155 21.38 23.84 40.18
CA PRO A 155 21.44 22.39 40.29
C PRO A 155 20.10 21.81 40.75
N ARG A 156 19.68 20.66 40.21
CA ARG A 156 18.69 19.79 40.87
C ARG A 156 18.72 18.36 40.31
N LYS A 157 19.15 17.47 41.20
CA LYS A 157 18.80 16.05 41.33
C LYS A 157 19.23 15.08 40.21
N LEU A 158 20.43 14.55 40.42
CA LEU A 158 20.90 13.27 39.91
C LEU A 158 20.08 12.14 40.56
N GLU A 159 19.04 11.67 39.89
CA GLU A 159 18.40 10.38 40.19
C GLU A 159 18.21 9.65 38.85
N ASN A 160 19.20 8.82 38.51
CA ASN A 160 19.12 7.60 37.68
C ASN A 160 18.32 7.69 36.37
N GLU A 161 18.82 8.47 35.40
CA GLU A 161 18.31 8.49 34.02
C GLU A 161 18.79 7.31 33.15
N THR A 162 19.67 6.43 33.64
CA THR A 162 20.27 5.37 32.81
C THR A 162 19.44 4.09 32.71
N ASP A 163 18.49 3.85 33.62
CA ASP A 163 17.78 2.56 33.69
C ASP A 163 16.46 2.53 32.90
N MET A 164 15.87 3.70 32.58
CA MET A 164 14.58 3.78 31.87
C MET A 164 14.73 3.91 30.34
N ASP A 165 15.90 4.37 29.86
CA ASP A 165 16.17 4.52 28.42
C ASP A 165 16.56 3.16 27.78
N GLU A 166 17.16 2.25 28.57
CA GLU A 166 17.60 0.93 28.09
C GLU A 166 16.45 -0.09 28.01
N VAL A 167 15.40 0.07 28.83
CA VAL A 167 14.21 -0.80 28.84
C VAL A 167 13.30 -0.57 27.61
N SER A 168 13.52 0.51 26.85
CA SER A 168 12.54 1.00 25.86
C SER A 168 12.77 0.57 24.40
N LYS A 169 13.85 -0.15 24.08
CA LYS A 169 14.13 -0.62 22.71
C LYS A 169 13.86 -2.13 22.55
N LEU A 170 12.62 -2.55 22.76
CA LEU A 170 12.20 -3.89 22.34
C LEU A 170 12.25 -3.98 20.81
N THR A 171 12.79 -5.07 20.29
CA THR A 171 12.91 -5.28 18.84
C THR A 171 11.54 -5.48 18.22
N MET A 172 11.16 -4.62 17.27
CA MET A 172 9.85 -4.66 16.63
C MET A 172 9.62 -5.91 15.77
N LEU A 173 10.61 -6.33 14.97
CA LEU A 173 10.50 -7.51 14.11
C LEU A 173 11.77 -8.35 14.15
N ILE A 174 11.60 -9.66 14.28
CA ILE A 174 12.64 -10.66 14.00
C ILE A 174 12.05 -11.69 13.03
N LEU A 175 12.75 -11.94 11.94
CA LEU A 175 12.43 -12.98 10.96
C LEU A 175 13.64 -13.90 10.80
N ASP A 176 13.44 -15.18 11.11
CA ASP A 176 14.39 -16.24 10.82
C ASP A 176 13.78 -17.15 9.75
N PHE A 177 14.29 -17.05 8.53
CA PHE A 177 13.88 -17.88 7.41
C PHE A 177 14.98 -18.87 7.06
N ARG A 178 14.64 -20.16 6.98
CA ARG A 178 15.56 -21.22 6.59
C ARG A 178 14.91 -22.09 5.53
N TRP A 179 15.60 -22.17 4.42
CA TRP A 179 15.19 -22.96 3.27
C TRP A 179 16.22 -24.05 3.01
N ARG A 180 15.74 -25.28 2.92
CA ARG A 180 16.50 -26.47 2.58
C ARG A 180 15.69 -27.27 1.54
N PRO A 181 16.33 -28.13 0.72
CA PRO A 181 15.60 -28.97 -0.22
C PRO A 181 14.56 -29.90 0.45
N SER A 182 14.85 -30.38 1.66
CA SER A 182 13.99 -31.28 2.43
C SER A 182 13.03 -30.58 3.39
N PHE A 183 13.24 -29.29 3.68
CA PHE A 183 12.51 -28.59 4.73
C PHE A 183 12.53 -27.08 4.57
N ARG A 184 11.45 -26.41 5.00
CA ARG A 184 11.35 -24.96 5.06
C ARG A 184 10.84 -24.58 6.44
N SER A 185 11.53 -23.68 7.14
CA SER A 185 11.03 -23.03 8.36
C SER A 185 11.06 -21.53 8.19
N PHE A 186 10.05 -20.89 8.74
CA PHE A 186 10.08 -19.47 9.00
C PHE A 186 9.61 -19.24 10.44
N VAL A 187 10.31 -18.38 11.15
CA VAL A 187 9.91 -17.89 12.48
C VAL A 187 9.81 -16.39 12.36
N ILE A 188 8.63 -15.85 12.64
CA ILE A 188 8.37 -14.42 12.68
C ILE A 188 7.99 -14.06 14.11
N ARG A 189 8.69 -13.08 14.68
CA ARG A 189 8.37 -12.48 15.97
C ARG A 189 8.13 -11.01 15.75
N ILE A 190 6.95 -10.55 16.13
CA ILE A 190 6.57 -9.16 16.04
C ILE A 190 6.22 -8.71 17.45
N GLN A 191 6.83 -7.62 17.91
CA GLN A 191 6.38 -6.95 19.13
C GLN A 191 4.95 -6.46 18.88
N GLN A 192 4.02 -6.68 19.82
CA GLN A 192 2.62 -6.26 19.70
C GLN A 192 2.53 -4.81 19.22
N PRO A 193 2.18 -4.56 17.95
CA PRO A 193 2.18 -3.21 17.42
C PRO A 193 0.98 -2.45 17.97
N ARG A 194 1.16 -1.18 18.27
CA ARG A 194 0.04 -0.27 18.53
C ARG A 194 -0.35 0.40 17.22
N VAL A 195 -1.64 0.31 16.89
CA VAL A 195 -2.20 0.97 15.72
C VAL A 195 -3.18 2.04 16.16
N LEU A 196 -2.89 3.29 15.85
CA LEU A 196 -3.79 4.42 16.05
C LEU A 196 -3.83 5.21 14.74
N VAL A 197 -4.88 5.01 13.96
CA VAL A 197 -4.97 5.54 12.60
C VAL A 197 -6.37 6.05 12.33
N VAL A 198 -6.46 7.13 11.55
CA VAL A 198 -7.73 7.69 11.09
C VAL A 198 -8.16 6.97 9.80
N LEU A 199 -9.48 6.79 9.60
CA LEU A 199 -10.01 6.01 8.47
C LEU A 199 -9.63 6.62 7.11
N ASP A 200 -9.61 7.94 7.00
CA ASP A 200 -9.24 8.67 5.79
C ASP A 200 -7.79 8.37 5.35
N PHE A 201 -6.87 8.25 6.31
CA PHE A 201 -5.51 7.83 6.08
C PHE A 201 -5.46 6.41 5.51
N LEU A 202 -6.19 5.47 6.11
CA LEU A 202 -6.22 4.08 5.64
C LEU A 202 -6.73 3.99 4.20
N LEU A 203 -7.74 4.80 3.86
CA LEU A 203 -8.24 4.90 2.49
C LEU A 203 -7.18 5.46 1.53
N ALA A 204 -6.42 6.48 1.95
CA ALA A 204 -5.33 7.04 1.15
C ALA A 204 -4.18 6.03 0.94
N VAL A 205 -3.84 5.21 1.94
CA VAL A 205 -2.86 4.13 1.77
C VAL A 205 -3.39 3.01 0.89
N ALA A 206 -4.67 2.65 1.02
CA ALA A 206 -5.30 1.67 0.14
C ALA A 206 -5.28 2.16 -1.31
N GLU A 207 -5.58 3.43 -1.55
CA GLU A 207 -5.48 4.09 -2.87
C GLU A 207 -4.05 4.06 -3.42
N PHE A 208 -3.03 4.29 -2.58
CA PHE A 208 -1.63 4.21 -2.99
C PHE A 208 -1.26 2.82 -3.56
N PHE A 209 -1.70 1.74 -2.91
CA PHE A 209 -1.44 0.37 -3.41
C PHE A 209 -2.39 -0.06 -4.53
N VAL A 210 -3.61 0.46 -4.52
CA VAL A 210 -4.68 0.13 -5.45
C VAL A 210 -5.24 1.44 -6.02
N PRO A 211 -4.62 2.00 -7.08
CA PRO A 211 -5.04 3.29 -7.62
C PRO A 211 -6.52 3.33 -8.06
N SER A 212 -7.09 2.19 -8.48
CA SER A 212 -8.51 2.08 -8.82
C SER A 212 -9.46 2.30 -7.63
N PHE A 213 -8.96 2.31 -6.40
CA PHE A 213 -9.74 2.68 -5.21
C PHE A 213 -10.11 4.16 -5.22
N GLY A 214 -9.33 5.02 -5.89
CA GLY A 214 -9.60 6.44 -6.06
C GLY A 214 -10.93 6.75 -6.76
N ALA A 215 -11.34 5.89 -7.69
CA ALA A 215 -12.65 5.96 -8.34
C ALA A 215 -13.81 5.62 -7.38
N ILE A 216 -13.59 4.72 -6.42
CA ILE A 216 -14.60 4.29 -5.45
C ILE A 216 -14.74 5.30 -4.31
N THR A 217 -13.64 5.96 -3.93
CA THR A 217 -13.62 7.00 -2.90
C THR A 217 -14.04 8.38 -3.41
N GLY A 218 -14.29 8.54 -4.71
CA GLY A 218 -14.69 9.79 -5.36
C GLY A 218 -13.54 10.81 -5.48
N ARG A 219 -12.33 10.45 -5.06
CA ARG A 219 -11.18 11.37 -5.07
C ARG A 219 -10.67 11.63 -6.48
N GLU A 220 -10.72 10.62 -7.35
CA GLU A 220 -10.34 10.76 -8.77
C GLU A 220 -11.21 11.79 -9.49
N GLU A 221 -12.52 11.80 -9.20
CA GLU A 221 -13.49 12.77 -9.73
C GLU A 221 -13.20 14.20 -9.23
N THR A 222 -12.77 14.35 -7.97
CA THR A 222 -12.42 15.67 -7.39
C THR A 222 -11.08 16.24 -7.86
N LEU A 223 -10.06 15.39 -8.06
CA LEU A 223 -8.71 15.81 -8.43
C LEU A 223 -8.53 15.97 -9.94
N HIS A 224 -9.32 15.23 -10.72
CA HIS A 224 -9.28 15.27 -12.17
C HIS A 224 -10.69 15.42 -12.76
N PRO A 225 -11.36 16.58 -12.57
CA PRO A 225 -12.68 16.83 -13.15
C PRO A 225 -12.70 16.73 -14.68
N ASN A 226 -11.54 16.90 -15.33
CA ASN A 226 -11.37 16.76 -16.78
C ASN A 226 -11.17 15.32 -17.26
N LYS A 227 -11.08 14.34 -16.35
CA LYS A 227 -11.00 12.90 -16.67
C LYS A 227 -12.32 12.18 -16.46
N ASP A 228 -13.38 12.89 -16.08
CA ASP A 228 -14.70 12.31 -16.05
C ASP A 228 -15.10 11.94 -17.51
N PRO A 229 -15.35 10.64 -17.81
CA PRO A 229 -15.73 10.21 -19.15
C PRO A 229 -17.05 10.85 -19.64
N LEU A 230 -17.87 11.39 -18.74
CA LEU A 230 -19.10 12.13 -19.06
C LEU A 230 -18.87 13.61 -19.40
N THR A 231 -17.76 14.22 -18.97
CA THR A 231 -17.45 15.64 -19.23
C THR A 231 -16.37 15.84 -20.29
N SER A 232 -15.57 14.81 -20.57
CA SER A 232 -14.46 14.83 -21.53
C SER A 232 -14.83 14.37 -22.94
N SER A 233 -16.06 13.91 -23.15
CA SER A 233 -16.59 13.48 -24.45
C SER A 233 -17.45 14.58 -25.08
N ASP A 234 -17.30 14.83 -26.38
CA ASP A 234 -18.16 15.73 -27.18
C ASP A 234 -19.59 15.14 -27.40
N ASP A 235 -19.96 14.17 -26.57
CA ASP A 235 -21.17 13.37 -26.65
C ASP A 235 -22.42 14.23 -26.39
N ILE A 236 -23.52 13.84 -27.03
CA ILE A 236 -24.80 14.52 -26.88
C ILE A 236 -25.61 13.76 -25.83
N ILE A 237 -25.68 14.32 -24.62
CA ILE A 237 -26.38 13.71 -23.48
C ILE A 237 -27.73 14.38 -23.25
N PHE A 238 -28.78 13.58 -23.13
CA PHE A 238 -30.14 14.06 -22.91
C PHE A 238 -30.41 14.29 -21.41
N LEU A 239 -30.43 15.57 -21.01
CA LEU A 239 -30.85 15.98 -19.67
C LEU A 239 -32.35 16.24 -19.57
N GLU A 240 -32.98 16.61 -20.68
CA GLU A 240 -34.40 16.96 -20.79
C GLU A 240 -35.15 15.95 -21.69
N PRO A 241 -36.48 15.81 -21.54
CA PRO A 241 -37.27 14.89 -22.36
C PRO A 241 -37.30 15.27 -23.84
N VAL A 242 -37.00 16.53 -24.18
CA VAL A 242 -36.92 17.01 -25.56
C VAL A 242 -35.59 17.73 -25.77
N PHE A 243 -34.79 17.22 -26.68
CA PHE A 243 -33.55 17.85 -27.12
C PHE A 243 -33.75 18.53 -28.47
N MET A 244 -33.36 19.80 -28.59
CA MET A 244 -33.50 20.57 -29.83
C MET A 244 -32.15 20.84 -30.48
N GLN A 245 -32.00 20.40 -31.73
CA GLN A 245 -30.78 20.59 -32.50
C GLN A 245 -30.53 22.08 -32.80
N ARG A 246 -29.38 22.58 -32.37
CA ARG A 246 -28.96 23.97 -32.58
C ARG A 246 -28.18 24.16 -33.88
N ASP A 247 -27.26 23.25 -34.18
CA ASP A 247 -26.39 23.36 -35.36
C ASP A 247 -27.06 22.82 -36.62
N ASP A 248 -26.79 23.43 -37.77
CA ASP A 248 -27.37 23.02 -39.07
C ASP A 248 -26.98 21.59 -39.46
N VAL A 249 -25.79 21.15 -39.05
CA VAL A 249 -25.30 19.79 -39.20
C VAL A 249 -24.69 19.32 -37.88
N VAL A 250 -25.18 18.20 -37.35
CA VAL A 250 -24.61 17.52 -36.18
C VAL A 250 -24.01 16.20 -36.64
N HIS A 251 -22.74 15.98 -36.30
CA HIS A 251 -22.06 14.72 -36.60
C HIS A 251 -22.15 13.76 -35.43
N LEU A 252 -22.54 12.52 -35.71
CA LEU A 252 -22.46 11.41 -34.77
C LEU A 252 -21.45 10.38 -35.26
N SER A 253 -20.59 9.94 -34.36
CA SER A 253 -19.58 8.90 -34.60
C SER A 253 -19.41 8.04 -33.34
N PRO A 254 -18.70 6.91 -33.40
CA PRO A 254 -18.34 6.16 -32.19
C PRO A 254 -17.57 6.97 -31.14
N ARG A 255 -17.00 8.12 -31.50
CA ARG A 255 -16.30 9.06 -30.61
C ARG A 255 -17.12 10.28 -30.22
N ARG A 256 -18.28 10.45 -30.86
CA ARG A 256 -19.28 11.49 -30.58
C ARG A 256 -20.67 10.87 -30.62
N GLN A 257 -21.04 10.26 -29.51
CA GLN A 257 -22.22 9.43 -29.38
C GLN A 257 -23.44 10.23 -28.91
N LEU A 258 -24.62 9.70 -29.19
CA LEU A 258 -25.88 10.17 -28.64
C LEU A 258 -26.28 9.28 -27.46
N ILE A 259 -26.30 9.84 -26.25
CA ILE A 259 -26.54 9.07 -25.02
C ILE A 259 -27.87 9.51 -24.38
N VAL A 260 -28.75 8.53 -24.18
CA VAL A 260 -30.08 8.75 -23.60
C VAL A 260 -30.28 7.84 -22.39
N ASP A 261 -29.92 8.35 -21.22
CA ASP A 261 -30.07 7.65 -19.94
C ASP A 261 -30.49 8.57 -18.77
N GLY A 262 -31.41 9.51 -19.03
CA GLY A 262 -31.91 10.38 -17.98
C GLY A 262 -32.75 9.63 -16.94
N CYS A 263 -32.45 9.78 -15.64
CA CYS A 263 -33.13 9.10 -14.55
C CYS A 263 -34.64 9.41 -14.46
N GLN A 264 -35.03 10.64 -14.83
CA GLN A 264 -36.36 11.18 -14.55
C GLN A 264 -37.44 10.80 -15.59
N PHE A 265 -37.04 10.46 -16.81
CA PHE A 265 -37.97 10.26 -17.93
C PHE A 265 -37.68 8.94 -18.65
N ASN A 266 -38.71 8.32 -19.21
CA ASN A 266 -38.58 7.10 -20.01
C ASN A 266 -38.77 7.34 -21.51
N GLU A 267 -39.34 8.49 -21.89
CA GLU A 267 -39.59 8.84 -23.28
C GLU A 267 -38.86 10.15 -23.62
N PHE A 268 -38.01 10.07 -24.64
CA PHE A 268 -37.15 11.15 -25.08
C PHE A 268 -37.39 11.45 -26.56
N THR A 269 -37.32 12.72 -26.93
CA THR A 269 -37.43 13.17 -28.33
C THR A 269 -36.21 13.99 -28.73
N TYR A 270 -35.53 13.58 -29.80
CA TYR A 270 -34.56 14.40 -30.54
C TYR A 270 -35.33 15.18 -31.61
N ASP A 271 -35.45 16.50 -31.47
CA ASP A 271 -36.02 17.39 -32.49
C ASP A 271 -34.89 18.03 -33.31
N GLY A 272 -34.73 17.58 -34.55
CA GLY A 272 -33.73 18.10 -35.48
C GLY A 272 -34.08 19.49 -36.02
N CYS A 273 -35.28 20.01 -35.76
CA CYS A 273 -35.72 21.32 -36.26
C CYS A 273 -35.60 21.48 -37.80
N GLY A 274 -35.64 20.37 -38.55
CA GLY A 274 -35.47 20.32 -40.02
C GLY A 274 -34.02 20.24 -40.49
N LYS A 275 -33.06 20.10 -39.57
CA LYS A 275 -31.61 20.11 -39.82
C LYS A 275 -31.05 18.70 -40.00
N ILE A 276 -29.76 18.63 -40.31
CA ILE A 276 -29.09 17.39 -40.73
C ILE A 276 -28.37 16.74 -39.53
N LEU A 277 -28.58 15.44 -39.38
CA LEU A 277 -27.82 14.56 -38.50
C LEU A 277 -26.95 13.65 -39.37
N SER A 278 -25.66 13.93 -39.41
CA SER A 278 -24.69 13.22 -40.24
C SER A 278 -24.05 12.08 -39.44
N LEU A 279 -24.12 10.85 -39.97
CA LEU A 279 -23.45 9.69 -39.42
C LEU A 279 -22.11 9.53 -40.14
N SER A 280 -21.02 9.65 -39.40
CA SER A 280 -19.67 9.51 -39.93
C SER A 280 -19.01 8.24 -39.42
N ASP A 281 -18.58 7.39 -40.35
CA ASP A 281 -17.63 6.33 -40.04
C ASP A 281 -16.23 6.96 -39.98
N GLU A 282 -15.68 7.11 -38.79
CA GLU A 282 -14.26 7.45 -38.66
C GLU A 282 -13.42 6.26 -39.14
N PHE A 283 -12.84 6.39 -40.33
CA PHE A 283 -11.75 5.53 -40.76
C PHE A 283 -10.49 5.92 -39.98
N GLU A 284 -9.96 5.02 -39.15
CA GLU A 284 -8.58 5.19 -38.70
C GLU A 284 -7.65 5.18 -39.93
N SER A 285 -6.55 5.92 -39.83
CA SER A 285 -5.48 6.07 -40.83
C SER A 285 -4.76 4.76 -41.24
N LYS A 286 -5.34 3.59 -40.93
CA LYS A 286 -4.87 2.24 -41.27
C LYS A 286 -5.96 1.31 -41.82
N GLY A 287 -7.01 1.86 -42.45
CA GLY A 287 -7.85 1.09 -43.39
C GLY A 287 -8.75 0.01 -42.79
N GLN A 288 -9.04 0.04 -41.49
CA GLN A 288 -10.10 -0.76 -40.88
C GLN A 288 -11.30 0.12 -40.51
N PRO A 289 -12.53 -0.24 -40.91
CA PRO A 289 -13.73 0.49 -40.50
C PRO A 289 -13.97 0.28 -39.00
N TYR A 290 -14.01 1.37 -38.24
CA TYR A 290 -14.35 1.31 -36.82
C TYR A 290 -15.87 1.22 -36.67
N SER A 291 -16.42 -0.01 -36.68
CA SER A 291 -17.84 -0.23 -36.39
C SER A 291 -18.07 -0.13 -34.88
N GLY A 292 -18.49 1.04 -34.42
CA GLY A 292 -18.80 1.30 -33.02
C GLY A 292 -20.25 1.71 -32.80
N THR A 293 -20.69 1.71 -31.54
CA THR A 293 -22.04 2.17 -31.18
C THR A 293 -22.10 3.69 -31.27
N ILE A 294 -23.10 4.23 -31.98
CA ILE A 294 -23.28 5.68 -32.17
C ILE A 294 -24.42 6.23 -31.28
N ILE A 295 -25.39 5.37 -30.93
CA ILE A 295 -26.53 5.74 -30.09
C ILE A 295 -26.60 4.75 -28.93
N ILE A 296 -26.51 5.26 -27.72
CA ILE A 296 -26.69 4.49 -26.48
C ILE A 296 -28.06 4.84 -25.89
N LEU A 297 -28.90 3.83 -25.74
CA LEU A 297 -30.22 3.95 -25.13
C LEU A 297 -30.25 3.16 -23.82
N GLY A 298 -30.50 3.86 -22.72
CA GLY A 298 -30.64 3.26 -21.39
C GLY A 298 -31.77 2.23 -21.34
N ARG A 299 -31.66 1.28 -20.41
CA ARG A 299 -32.65 0.20 -20.27
C ARG A 299 -34.03 0.78 -19.94
N GLY A 300 -35.04 0.40 -20.75
CA GLY A 300 -36.41 0.86 -20.55
C GLY A 300 -36.68 2.29 -21.04
N LYS A 301 -35.69 2.94 -21.67
CA LYS A 301 -35.85 4.24 -22.31
C LYS A 301 -36.34 4.07 -23.75
N LYS A 302 -37.03 5.09 -24.27
CA LYS A 302 -37.48 5.19 -25.65
C LYS A 302 -37.00 6.51 -26.23
N LEU A 303 -36.38 6.44 -27.42
CA LEU A 303 -35.94 7.62 -28.16
C LEU A 303 -36.76 7.76 -29.44
N ARG A 304 -37.27 8.97 -29.69
CA ARG A 304 -37.97 9.34 -30.92
C ARG A 304 -37.22 10.45 -31.64
N PHE A 305 -36.94 10.28 -32.93
CA PHE A 305 -36.45 11.36 -33.78
C PHE A 305 -37.63 12.11 -34.41
N LYS A 306 -37.59 13.44 -34.40
CA LYS A 306 -38.61 14.34 -34.95
C LYS A 306 -37.91 15.42 -35.78
N ASN A 307 -38.42 15.73 -36.97
CA ASN A 307 -37.86 16.76 -37.85
C ASN A 307 -36.34 16.62 -38.10
N VAL A 308 -35.84 15.41 -38.29
CA VAL A 308 -34.42 15.16 -38.55
C VAL A 308 -34.24 14.66 -39.97
N LYS A 309 -33.23 15.17 -40.68
CA LYS A 309 -32.72 14.55 -41.90
C LYS A 309 -31.43 13.79 -41.58
N ILE A 310 -31.45 12.47 -41.69
CA ILE A 310 -30.26 11.64 -41.39
C ILE A 310 -29.51 11.37 -42.68
N GLU A 311 -28.22 11.68 -42.71
CA GLU A 311 -27.33 11.46 -43.85
C GLU A 311 -26.11 10.66 -43.42
N VAL A 312 -25.59 9.79 -44.29
CA VAL A 312 -24.29 9.14 -44.08
C VAL A 312 -23.24 10.03 -44.73
N ALA A 313 -22.24 10.46 -43.98
CA ALA A 313 -21.10 11.18 -44.54
C ALA A 313 -20.36 10.25 -45.51
N GLN A 314 -20.22 10.67 -46.77
CA GLN A 314 -19.39 10.00 -47.78
C GLN A 314 -17.92 10.38 -47.63
#